data_AF-A0A1N7FY93-F1
#
_entry.id   AF-A0A1N7FY93-F1
#
_cell.length_a   1.000
_cell.length_b   1.000
_cell.length_c   1.000
_cell.angle_alpha   90.00
_cell.angle_beta   90.00
_cell.angle_gamma   90.00
#
_symmetry.space_group_name_H-M   'P 1'
#
loop_
_entity.id
_entity.type
_entity.pdbx_description
1 polymer ?
#
loop_
_entity_poly.entity_id
_entity_poly.type
_entity_poly.pdbx_seq_one_letter_code
_entity_poly.pdbx_strand_id
1 'polypeptide(L)'
;MSTDAEDNGDMVKLNVKVPKRLLEELDELAQELNYTNRSEFIREVLRDTTEPILTPGAQEGVSEGYADIAAGRTLSTDEARERLGIDEE
;
A
#
# COMPACT_ATOMS: atom_id res chain seq x y z
N MET A 1 4.75 25.67 -12.78
CA MET A 1 5.95 24.95 -12.31
C MET A 1 6.14 23.75 -13.22
N SER A 2 7.15 23.77 -14.07
CA SER A 2 7.50 22.64 -14.95
C SER A 2 8.45 21.74 -14.17
N THR A 3 7.99 20.58 -13.74
CA THR A 3 8.85 19.57 -13.10
C THR A 3 9.57 18.81 -14.22
N ASP A 4 10.52 19.49 -14.86
CA ASP A 4 11.60 18.83 -15.60
C ASP A 4 12.57 18.31 -14.53
N ALA A 5 12.16 17.24 -13.86
CA ALA A 5 13.08 16.47 -13.02
C ALA A 5 14.03 15.76 -13.98
N GLU A 6 15.33 15.99 -13.79
CA GLU A 6 16.40 15.38 -14.56
C GLU A 6 16.08 13.93 -14.89
N ASP A 7 16.03 13.68 -16.20
CA ASP A 7 15.72 12.43 -16.84
C ASP A 7 16.64 11.32 -16.30
N ASN A 8 16.15 10.58 -15.31
CA ASN A 8 16.68 9.26 -15.01
C ASN A 8 16.30 8.41 -16.23
N GLY A 9 17.25 8.26 -17.17
CA GLY A 9 17.06 8.06 -18.62
C GLY A 9 16.19 6.90 -19.13
N ASP A 10 15.45 6.22 -18.26
CA ASP A 10 14.49 5.16 -18.56
C ASP A 10 13.02 5.58 -18.31
N MET A 11 12.73 6.82 -17.89
CA MET A 11 11.36 7.27 -17.62
C MET A 11 10.64 7.71 -18.91
N VAL A 12 9.48 7.10 -19.19
CA VAL A 12 8.62 7.46 -20.33
C VAL A 12 7.32 8.16 -19.89
N LYS A 13 6.80 9.07 -20.72
CA LYS A 13 5.54 9.79 -20.44
C LYS A 13 4.32 8.89 -20.68
N LEU A 14 3.52 8.68 -19.65
CA LEU A 14 2.21 8.04 -19.74
C LEU A 14 1.10 9.10 -19.88
N ASN A 15 0.35 9.07 -20.98
CA ASN A 15 -0.78 9.98 -21.21
C ASN A 15 -2.11 9.20 -21.08
N VAL A 16 -2.97 9.62 -20.16
CA VAL A 16 -4.27 8.96 -19.88
C VAL A 16 -5.40 9.99 -19.86
N LYS A 17 -6.55 9.63 -20.43
CA LYS A 17 -7.78 10.42 -20.30
C LYS A 17 -8.54 9.95 -19.07
N VAL A 18 -8.87 10.88 -18.17
CA VAL A 18 -9.65 10.61 -16.96
C VAL A 18 -10.82 11.59 -16.84
N PRO A 19 -11.91 11.24 -16.15
CA PRO A 19 -12.96 12.18 -15.79
C PRO A 19 -12.38 13.34 -14.95
N LYS A 20 -12.90 14.56 -15.13
CA LYS A 20 -12.44 15.75 -14.38
C LYS A 20 -12.52 15.56 -12.86
N ARG A 21 -13.64 14.99 -12.40
CA ARG A 21 -13.84 14.67 -10.99
C ARG A 21 -12.75 13.75 -10.43
N LEU A 22 -12.38 12.71 -11.17
CA LEU A 22 -11.32 11.80 -10.75
C LEU A 22 -9.96 12.53 -10.69
N LEU A 23 -9.71 13.45 -11.61
CA LEU A 23 -8.48 14.25 -11.57
C LEU A 23 -8.39 15.12 -10.32
N GLU A 24 -9.50 15.74 -9.92
CA GLU A 24 -9.60 16.55 -8.70
C GLU A 24 -9.38 15.68 -7.45
N GLU A 25 -10.05 14.53 -7.35
CA GLU A 25 -9.87 13.58 -6.25
C GLU A 25 -8.41 13.09 -6.14
N LEU A 26 -7.73 12.84 -7.26
CA LEU A 26 -6.31 12.44 -7.28
C LEU A 26 -5.37 13.58 -6.85
N ASP A 27 -5.67 14.83 -7.24
CA ASP A 27 -4.89 16.00 -6.83
C ASP A 27 -5.07 16.32 -5.33
N GLU A 28 -6.27 16.10 -4.78
CA GLU A 28 -6.56 16.21 -3.34
C GLU A 28 -5.80 15.13 -2.55
N LEU A 29 -5.93 13.85 -2.95
CA LEU A 29 -5.22 12.75 -2.29
C LEU A 29 -3.70 12.92 -2.31
N ALA A 30 -3.14 13.39 -3.44
CA ALA A 30 -1.71 13.65 -3.53
C ALA A 30 -1.26 14.72 -2.50
N GLN A 31 -2.09 15.74 -2.24
CA GLN A 31 -1.81 16.76 -1.23
C GLN A 31 -1.95 16.23 0.19
N GLU A 32 -3.01 15.49 0.49
CA GLU A 32 -3.25 14.89 1.81
C GLU A 32 -2.12 13.94 2.22
N LEU A 33 -1.59 13.18 1.25
CA LEU A 33 -0.47 12.27 1.45
C LEU A 33 0.91 12.95 1.30
N ASN A 34 0.97 14.27 1.14
CA ASN A 34 2.18 15.09 1.05
C ASN A 34 3.12 14.76 -0.11
N TYR A 35 2.58 14.32 -1.25
CA TYR A 35 3.38 14.17 -2.47
C TYR A 35 3.73 15.53 -3.08
N THR A 36 4.92 15.64 -3.67
CA THR A 36 5.39 16.89 -4.28
C THR A 36 4.56 17.27 -5.51
N ASN A 37 4.11 16.27 -6.26
CA ASN A 37 3.26 16.46 -7.43
C ASN A 37 2.43 15.19 -7.72
N ARG A 38 1.35 15.38 -8.50
CA ARG A 38 0.49 14.28 -8.95
C ARG A 38 1.26 13.18 -9.70
N SER A 39 2.24 13.51 -10.53
CA SER A 39 2.99 12.48 -11.27
C SER A 39 3.79 11.56 -10.34
N GLU A 40 4.22 12.04 -9.18
CA GLU A 40 4.83 11.23 -8.13
C GLU A 40 3.81 10.28 -7.48
N PHE A 41 2.67 10.82 -7.05
CA PHE A 41 1.58 10.03 -6.49
C PHE A 41 1.09 8.93 -7.45
N ILE A 42 0.85 9.27 -8.72
CA ILE A 42 0.40 8.30 -9.72
C ILE A 42 1.44 7.22 -9.98
N ARG A 43 2.74 7.57 -10.01
CA ARG A 43 3.80 6.56 -10.15
C ARG A 43 3.84 5.60 -8.97
N GLU A 44 3.60 6.08 -7.75
CA GLU A 44 3.55 5.22 -6.56
C GLU A 44 2.37 4.25 -6.62
N VAL A 45 1.17 4.75 -6.95
CA VAL A 45 -0.03 3.91 -7.11
C VAL A 45 0.17 2.85 -8.19
N LEU A 46 0.77 3.23 -9.33
CA LEU A 46 1.08 2.28 -10.40
C LEU A 46 2.13 1.25 -9.97
N ARG A 47 3.15 1.66 -9.21
CA ARG A 47 4.18 0.75 -8.68
C ARG A 47 3.56 -0.25 -7.71
N ASP A 48 2.76 0.18 -6.76
CA ASP A 48 2.08 -0.72 -5.83
C ASP A 48 1.15 -1.70 -6.56
N THR A 49 0.55 -1.28 -7.67
CA THR A 49 -0.26 -2.18 -8.51
C THR A 49 0.58 -3.27 -9.18
N THR A 50 1.79 -2.95 -9.66
CA THR A 50 2.65 -3.91 -10.39
C THR A 50 3.61 -4.69 -9.49
N GLU A 51 3.97 -4.12 -8.35
CA GLU A 51 4.95 -4.61 -7.38
C GLU A 51 4.40 -4.35 -5.97
N PRO A 52 3.27 -4.98 -5.60
CA PRO A 52 2.62 -4.71 -4.33
C PRO A 52 3.51 -5.13 -3.16
N ILE A 53 3.54 -4.31 -2.11
CA ILE A 53 4.31 -4.62 -0.89
C ILE A 53 3.80 -5.92 -0.25
N LEU A 54 2.48 -6.11 -0.27
CA LEU A 54 1.81 -7.31 0.21
C LEU A 54 1.16 -8.03 -0.95
N THR A 55 1.36 -9.34 -1.04
CA THR A 55 0.55 -10.16 -1.95
C THR A 55 -0.94 -10.05 -1.58
N PRO A 56 -1.88 -10.30 -2.51
CA PRO A 56 -3.30 -10.25 -2.19
C PRO A 56 -3.69 -11.11 -0.98
N GLY A 57 -3.12 -12.32 -0.87
CA GLY A 57 -3.35 -13.19 0.30
C GLY A 57 -2.73 -12.65 1.60
N ALA A 58 -1.62 -11.92 1.52
CA ALA A 58 -1.04 -11.26 2.69
C ALA A 58 -1.90 -10.06 3.14
N GLN A 59 -2.48 -9.29 2.22
CA GLN A 59 -3.43 -8.21 2.57
C GLN A 59 -4.68 -8.76 3.25
N GLU A 60 -5.21 -9.88 2.77
CA GLU A 60 -6.34 -10.56 3.40
C GLU A 60 -5.98 -11.07 4.79
N GLY A 61 -4.82 -11.73 4.95
CA GLY A 61 -4.36 -12.21 6.26
C GLY A 61 -4.14 -11.11 7.29
N VAL A 62 -3.61 -9.94 6.89
CA VAL A 62 -3.51 -8.77 7.79
C VAL A 62 -4.90 -8.30 8.22
N SER A 63 -5.84 -8.23 7.27
CA SER A 63 -7.21 -7.80 7.55
C SER A 63 -7.95 -8.77 8.49
N GLU A 64 -7.77 -10.07 8.28
CA GLU A 64 -8.29 -11.12 9.16
C GLU A 64 -7.68 -11.02 10.57
N GLY A 65 -6.37 -10.79 10.66
CA GLY A 65 -5.68 -10.58 11.94
C GLY A 65 -6.26 -9.43 12.76
N TYR A 66 -6.58 -8.30 12.13
CA TYR A 66 -7.27 -7.19 12.81
C TYR A 66 -8.67 -7.59 13.29
N ALA A 67 -9.41 -8.35 12.50
CA ALA A 67 -10.73 -8.84 12.88
C ALA A 67 -10.65 -9.86 14.04
N ASP A 68 -9.62 -10.70 14.08
CA ASP A 68 -9.37 -11.65 15.16
C ASP A 68 -9.03 -10.95 16.47
N ILE A 69 -8.22 -9.89 16.43
CA ILE A 69 -7.94 -9.05 17.61
C ILE A 69 -9.23 -8.44 18.14
N ALA A 70 -10.03 -7.82 17.26
CA ALA A 70 -11.28 -7.17 17.65
C ALA A 70 -12.31 -8.16 18.23
N ALA A 71 -12.29 -9.41 17.75
CA ALA A 71 -13.16 -10.47 18.22
C ALA A 71 -12.60 -11.30 19.40
N GLY A 72 -11.39 -11.00 19.88
CA GLY A 72 -10.74 -11.74 20.96
C GLY A 72 -10.39 -13.19 20.59
N ARG A 73 -10.13 -13.47 19.31
CA ARG A 73 -9.76 -14.81 18.80
C ARG A 73 -8.25 -15.05 18.78
N THR A 74 -7.45 -14.10 19.27
CA THR A 74 -6.00 -14.21 19.36
C THR A 74 -5.56 -14.97 20.60
N LEU A 75 -4.38 -15.60 20.54
CA LEU A 75 -3.77 -16.35 21.63
C LEU A 75 -2.54 -15.60 22.13
N SER A 76 -2.20 -15.75 23.41
CA SER A 76 -0.89 -15.34 23.91
C SER A 76 0.23 -16.22 23.35
N THR A 77 1.47 -15.73 23.40
CA THR A 77 2.63 -16.50 22.94
C THR A 77 2.81 -17.80 23.73
N ASP A 78 2.55 -17.78 25.04
CA ASP A 78 2.67 -18.96 25.90
C ASP A 78 1.61 -20.02 25.54
N GLU A 79 0.34 -19.61 25.39
CA GLU A 79 -0.75 -20.51 24.95
C GLU A 79 -0.48 -21.09 23.55
N ALA A 80 0.13 -20.30 22.66
CA ALA A 80 0.49 -20.76 21.32
C ALA A 80 1.62 -21.80 21.36
N ARG A 81 2.65 -21.59 22.20
CA ARG A 81 3.78 -22.53 22.38
C ARG A 81 3.32 -23.88 22.93
N GLU A 82 2.50 -23.86 23.99
CA GLU A 82 1.93 -25.06 24.59
C GLU A 82 1.09 -25.85 23.56
N ARG A 83 0.21 -25.16 22.82
CA ARG A 83 -0.68 -25.80 21.84
C ARG A 83 0.05 -26.39 20.64
N LEU A 84 1.15 -25.75 20.21
CA LEU A 84 1.94 -26.18 19.07
C LEU A 84 3.08 -27.14 19.46
N GLY A 85 3.28 -27.39 20.76
CA GLY A 85 4.34 -28.26 21.27
C GLY A 85 5.74 -27.72 20.99
N ILE A 86 5.91 -26.40 21.05
CA ILE A 86 7.18 -25.68 20.77
C ILE A 86 7.83 -25.19 22.07
N ASP A 87 7.56 -25.85 23.20
CA ASP A 87 8.23 -25.50 24.45
C ASP A 87 9.75 -25.67 24.28
N GLU A 88 10.48 -24.60 24.53
CA GLU A 88 11.94 -24.55 24.48
C GLU A 88 12.49 -25.55 25.51
N GLU A 89 13.26 -26.54 25.05
CA GLU A 89 14.09 -27.39 25.93
C GLU A 89 15.20 -26.57 26.59
#